data_AF-A9XNS7-F1
#
_entry.id   AF-A9XNS7-F1
#
_cell.length_a   1.000
_cell.length_b   1.000
_cell.length_c   1.000
_cell.angle_alpha   90.00
_cell.angle_beta   90.00
_cell.angle_gamma   90.00
#
_symmetry.space_group_name_H-M   'P 1'
#
loop_
_entity.id
_entity.type
_entity.pdbx_description
1 polymer ?
#
loop_
_entity_poly.entity_id
_entity_poly.type
_entity_poly.pdbx_seq_one_letter_code
_entity_poly.pdbx_strand_id
1 'polypeptide(L)'
;MGKRQLMNLLLLGAISLPTAGMLIPYATFFAPPGRRGGSDGTVAKDAIGNDVLAAEWLKDHGPGDRTLTQGLKGDPTYLVVENDRTLATYGINAVCTHLGCVVPWNAAENKFICPCHGSQYSNQGRVVRGPAPLSLALAHADVEDGKVVFVPWVED
;
A
#
# COMPACT_ATOMS: atom_id res chain seq x y z
N MET A 1 48.76 6.82 29.17
CA MET A 1 48.81 5.98 27.94
C MET A 1 50.24 5.83 27.48
N GLY A 2 50.67 4.63 27.11
CA GLY A 2 51.99 4.41 26.53
C GLY A 2 52.09 4.95 25.09
N LYS A 3 53.30 5.33 24.64
CA LYS A 3 53.52 5.85 23.28
C LYS A 3 52.98 4.91 22.18
N ARG A 4 53.06 3.60 22.39
CA ARG A 4 52.49 2.59 21.47
C ARG A 4 50.96 2.63 21.40
N GLN A 5 50.29 2.86 22.53
CA GLN A 5 48.82 2.99 22.57
C GLN A 5 48.36 4.26 21.84
N LEU A 6 49.09 5.37 22.01
CA LEU A 6 48.80 6.61 21.29
C LEU A 6 48.96 6.45 19.76
N MET A 7 50.04 5.79 19.31
CA MET A 7 50.26 5.55 17.88
C MET A 7 49.23 4.59 17.28
N ASN A 8 48.83 3.52 18.01
CA ASN A 8 47.79 2.62 17.54
C ASN A 8 46.44 3.33 17.40
N LEU A 9 46.09 4.23 18.33
CA LEU A 9 44.84 4.99 18.26
C LEU A 9 44.82 5.93 17.04
N LEU A 10 45.92 6.63 16.76
CA LEU A 10 46.03 7.50 15.59
C LEU A 10 45.97 6.70 14.27
N LEU A 11 46.65 5.55 14.22
CA LEU A 11 46.62 4.68 13.04
C LEU A 11 45.20 4.16 12.76
N LEU A 12 44.48 3.72 13.79
CA LEU A 12 43.09 3.28 13.67
C LEU A 12 42.19 4.39 13.13
N GLY A 13 42.30 5.61 13.68
CA GLY A 13 41.52 6.77 13.22
C GLY A 13 41.82 7.16 11.77
N ALA A 14 43.10 7.15 11.39
CA ALA A 14 43.54 7.50 10.04
C ALA A 14 43.06 6.50 8.97
N ILE A 15 42.97 5.20 9.31
CA ILE A 15 42.47 4.16 8.40
C ILE A 15 40.94 4.11 8.41
N SER A 16 40.28 4.38 9.55
CA SER A 16 38.82 4.31 9.65
C SER A 16 38.11 5.36 8.79
N LEU A 17 38.71 6.54 8.60
CA LEU A 17 38.12 7.63 7.81
C LEU A 17 37.95 7.29 6.32
N PRO A 18 39.01 6.92 5.56
CA PRO A 18 38.87 6.58 4.14
C PRO A 18 38.07 5.30 3.95
N THR A 19 38.21 4.31 4.85
CA THR A 19 37.42 3.08 4.78
C THR A 19 35.93 3.36 4.96
N ALA A 20 35.53 4.15 5.96
CA ALA A 20 34.14 4.58 6.12
C ALA A 20 33.66 5.44 4.94
N GLY A 21 34.50 6.35 4.44
CA GLY A 21 34.18 7.20 3.30
C GLY A 21 33.89 6.42 2.01
N MET A 22 34.47 5.24 1.83
CA MET A 22 34.17 4.34 0.70
C MET A 22 33.04 3.36 1.02
N LEU A 23 32.98 2.83 2.24
CA LEU A 23 32.05 1.79 2.61
C LEU A 23 30.63 2.30 2.86
N ILE A 24 30.47 3.52 3.41
CA ILE A 24 29.15 4.12 3.61
C ILE A 24 28.40 4.31 2.29
N PRO A 25 28.93 5.01 1.26
CA PRO A 25 28.20 5.19 0.01
C PRO A 25 27.92 3.84 -0.68
N TYR A 26 28.87 2.90 -0.62
CA TYR A 26 28.69 1.56 -1.16
C TYR A 26 27.57 0.78 -0.43
N ALA A 27 27.49 0.87 0.89
CA ALA A 27 26.43 0.24 1.67
C ALA A 27 25.07 0.91 1.39
N THR A 28 25.02 2.25 1.34
CA THR A 28 23.77 2.98 1.09
C THR A 28 23.26 2.82 -0.34
N PHE A 29 24.12 2.46 -1.30
CA PHE A 29 23.71 2.14 -2.66
C PHE A 29 22.71 0.96 -2.71
N PHE A 30 22.80 0.02 -1.77
CA PHE A 30 21.85 -1.10 -1.67
C PHE A 30 20.53 -0.73 -0.99
N ALA A 31 20.45 0.42 -0.32
CA ALA A 31 19.19 0.92 0.20
C ALA A 31 18.37 1.52 -0.96
N PRO A 32 17.15 1.04 -1.24
CA PRO A 32 16.33 1.59 -2.32
C PRO A 32 16.08 3.10 -2.09
N PRO A 33 16.17 3.94 -3.14
CA PRO A 33 15.80 5.34 -3.00
C PRO A 33 14.31 5.43 -2.66
N GLY A 34 13.98 6.11 -1.56
CA GLY A 34 12.59 6.39 -1.22
C GLY A 34 11.94 7.27 -2.28
N ARG A 35 10.76 6.88 -2.78
CA ARG A 35 9.94 7.77 -3.60
C ARG A 35 9.26 8.77 -2.66
N ARG A 36 9.44 10.07 -2.90
CA ARG A 36 8.83 11.12 -2.09
C ARG A 36 7.31 11.02 -2.22
N GLY A 37 6.62 10.63 -1.15
CA GLY A 37 5.17 10.71 -1.06
C GLY A 37 4.77 12.17 -0.92
N GLY A 38 4.01 12.69 -1.89
CA GLY A 38 3.29 13.94 -1.70
C GLY A 38 2.15 13.75 -0.70
N SER A 39 1.71 14.83 -0.07
CA SER A 39 0.47 14.85 0.72
C SER A 39 -0.78 14.57 -0.11
N ASP A 40 -0.69 14.70 -1.44
CA ASP A 40 -1.81 14.65 -2.40
C ASP A 40 -2.27 13.24 -2.78
N GLY A 41 -1.98 12.22 -1.96
CA GLY A 41 -2.40 10.86 -2.27
C GLY A 41 -1.73 10.27 -3.53
N THR A 42 -2.24 9.13 -3.99
CA THR A 42 -1.75 8.40 -5.17
C THR A 42 -2.90 8.14 -6.12
N VAL A 43 -2.75 8.56 -7.38
CA VAL A 43 -3.74 8.31 -8.44
C VAL A 43 -3.92 6.80 -8.63
N ALA A 44 -5.18 6.36 -8.61
CA ALA A 44 -5.56 4.98 -8.86
C ALA A 44 -5.29 4.61 -10.33
N LYS A 45 -4.75 3.42 -10.55
CA LYS A 45 -4.48 2.90 -11.90
C LYS A 45 -5.22 1.60 -12.18
N ASP A 46 -5.52 1.36 -13.44
CA ASP A 46 -6.07 0.08 -13.90
C ASP A 46 -4.99 -1.00 -13.95
N ALA A 47 -5.36 -2.22 -14.34
CA ALA A 47 -4.44 -3.35 -14.46
C ALA A 47 -3.35 -3.17 -15.55
N ILE A 48 -3.54 -2.23 -16.49
CA ILE A 48 -2.64 -1.93 -17.60
C ILE A 48 -1.70 -0.75 -17.23
N GLY A 49 -2.04 0.00 -16.18
CA GLY A 49 -1.28 1.15 -15.68
C GLY A 49 -1.84 2.51 -16.10
N ASN A 50 -3.00 2.55 -16.77
CA ASN A 50 -3.68 3.81 -17.11
C ASN A 50 -4.35 4.41 -15.87
N ASP A 51 -4.50 5.73 -15.86
CA ASP A 51 -5.18 6.43 -14.78
C ASP A 51 -6.69 6.14 -14.80
N VAL A 52 -7.28 5.87 -13.64
CA VAL A 52 -8.71 5.59 -13.51
C VAL A 52 -9.50 6.91 -13.48
N LEU A 53 -10.35 7.11 -14.48
CA LEU A 53 -11.28 8.25 -14.56
C LEU A 53 -12.63 7.86 -13.95
N ALA A 54 -13.11 8.62 -12.97
CA ALA A 54 -14.34 8.29 -12.24
C ALA A 54 -15.57 8.20 -13.18
N ALA A 55 -15.66 9.11 -14.16
CA ALA A 55 -16.79 9.15 -15.10
C ALA A 55 -16.80 7.99 -16.10
N GLU A 56 -15.64 7.45 -16.46
CA GLU A 56 -15.55 6.26 -17.33
C GLU A 56 -15.79 5.00 -16.51
N TRP A 57 -15.22 4.94 -15.32
CA TRP A 57 -15.38 3.83 -14.40
C TRP A 57 -16.85 3.53 -14.07
N LEU A 58 -17.65 4.57 -13.81
CA LEU A 58 -19.09 4.46 -13.51
C LEU A 58 -19.95 4.05 -14.72
N LYS A 59 -19.42 4.09 -15.94
CA LYS A 59 -20.14 3.57 -17.13
C LYS A 59 -20.00 2.05 -17.24
N ASP A 60 -18.83 1.54 -16.87
CA ASP A 60 -18.49 0.12 -17.03
C ASP A 60 -18.85 -0.71 -15.80
N HIS A 61 -18.90 -0.09 -14.61
CA HIS A 61 -19.17 -0.76 -13.34
C HIS A 61 -20.52 -0.35 -12.75
N GLY A 62 -21.33 -1.35 -12.39
CA GLY A 62 -22.67 -1.16 -11.84
C GLY A 62 -22.70 -0.84 -10.33
N PRO A 63 -23.88 -0.50 -9.77
CA PRO A 63 -24.03 -0.30 -8.33
C PRO A 63 -23.73 -1.57 -7.54
N GLY A 64 -22.98 -1.43 -6.44
CA GLY A 64 -22.54 -2.54 -5.59
C GLY A 64 -21.31 -3.30 -6.10
N ASP A 65 -20.75 -2.89 -7.24
CA ASP A 65 -19.57 -3.50 -7.82
C ASP A 65 -18.30 -3.12 -7.05
N ARG A 66 -17.34 -4.04 -7.07
CA ARG A 66 -16.09 -3.97 -6.32
C ARG A 66 -14.96 -4.49 -7.18
N THR A 67 -14.26 -3.56 -7.80
CA THR A 67 -13.21 -3.88 -8.77
C THR A 67 -11.85 -3.41 -8.26
N LEU A 68 -10.83 -4.20 -8.57
CA LEU A 68 -9.46 -3.94 -8.18
C LEU A 68 -8.85 -2.84 -9.02
N THR A 69 -8.15 -1.94 -8.34
CA THR A 69 -7.29 -0.90 -8.92
C THR A 69 -5.94 -0.94 -8.20
N GLN A 70 -4.91 -0.36 -8.82
CA GLN A 70 -3.65 -0.10 -8.13
C GLN A 70 -3.84 1.08 -7.18
N GLY A 71 -3.67 0.84 -5.88
CA GLY A 71 -3.80 1.84 -4.83
C GLY A 71 -2.47 2.32 -4.26
N LEU A 72 -2.50 2.70 -2.99
CA LEU A 72 -1.34 3.20 -2.25
C LEU A 72 -0.17 2.21 -2.28
N LYS A 73 1.04 2.71 -2.52
CA LYS A 73 2.29 1.93 -2.58
C LYS A 73 2.29 0.78 -3.61
N GLY A 74 1.31 0.75 -4.51
CA GLY A 74 1.17 -0.30 -5.52
C GLY A 74 0.36 -1.51 -5.08
N ASP A 75 -0.21 -1.50 -3.88
CA ASP A 75 -1.08 -2.57 -3.41
C ASP A 75 -2.41 -2.56 -4.19
N PRO A 76 -3.03 -3.73 -4.42
CA PRO A 76 -4.36 -3.80 -5.00
C PRO A 76 -5.41 -3.28 -4.02
N THR A 77 -6.15 -2.25 -4.41
CA THR A 77 -7.22 -1.64 -3.62
C THR A 77 -8.55 -1.74 -4.38
N TYR A 78 -9.58 -2.20 -3.70
CA TYR A 78 -10.94 -2.21 -4.20
C TYR A 78 -11.50 -0.79 -4.24
N LEU A 79 -11.98 -0.41 -5.42
CA LEU A 79 -12.86 0.73 -5.60
C LEU A 79 -14.31 0.23 -5.56
N VAL A 80 -15.11 0.81 -4.67
CA VAL A 80 -16.50 0.39 -4.42
C VAL A 80 -17.46 1.37 -5.08
N VAL A 81 -18.41 0.85 -5.85
CA VAL A 81 -19.51 1.65 -6.41
C VAL A 81 -20.73 1.49 -5.49
N GLU A 82 -21.24 2.59 -4.97
CA GLU A 82 -22.43 2.62 -4.11
C GLU A 82 -23.73 2.47 -4.92
N ASN A 83 -24.84 2.20 -4.22
CA ASN A 83 -26.14 1.92 -4.85
C ASN A 83 -26.71 3.12 -5.66
N ASP A 84 -26.30 4.33 -5.31
CA ASP A 84 -26.70 5.57 -5.97
C ASP A 84 -25.88 5.89 -7.24
N ARG A 85 -25.02 4.95 -7.68
CA ARG A 85 -24.07 5.11 -8.79
C ARG A 85 -23.01 6.17 -8.52
N THR A 86 -22.62 6.35 -7.26
CA THR A 86 -21.45 7.12 -6.87
C THR A 86 -20.31 6.20 -6.43
N LEU A 87 -19.08 6.72 -6.41
CA LEU A 87 -17.96 6.01 -5.81
C LEU A 87 -18.02 6.20 -4.29
N ALA A 88 -17.75 5.13 -3.54
CA ALA A 88 -17.59 5.22 -2.11
C ALA A 88 -16.39 6.12 -1.77
N THR A 89 -16.45 6.81 -0.63
CA THR A 89 -15.36 7.67 -0.12
C THR A 89 -14.17 6.88 0.43
N TYR A 90 -14.22 5.55 0.35
CA TYR A 90 -13.18 4.65 0.85
C TYR A 90 -12.84 3.59 -0.19
N GLY A 91 -11.56 3.24 -0.24
CA GLY A 91 -11.04 2.05 -0.90
C GLY A 91 -10.65 0.99 0.14
N ILE A 92 -10.85 -0.27 -0.20
CA ILE A 92 -10.50 -1.40 0.69
C ILE A 92 -9.25 -2.08 0.13
N ASN A 93 -8.15 -2.13 0.90
CA ASN A 93 -6.95 -2.85 0.50
C ASN A 93 -7.28 -4.36 0.40
N ALA A 94 -6.96 -4.98 -0.73
CA ALA A 94 -7.29 -6.37 -1.01
C ALA A 94 -6.26 -7.36 -0.44
N VAL A 95 -5.16 -6.88 0.16
CA VAL A 95 -4.10 -7.70 0.74
C VAL A 95 -4.56 -8.31 2.06
N CYS A 96 -4.64 -9.64 2.11
CA CYS A 96 -5.01 -10.39 3.29
C CYS A 96 -4.02 -10.16 4.43
N THR A 97 -4.53 -9.76 5.60
CA THR A 97 -3.72 -9.49 6.80
C THR A 97 -3.11 -10.74 7.45
N HIS A 98 -3.44 -11.94 6.94
CA HIS A 98 -2.80 -13.18 7.38
C HIS A 98 -1.38 -13.32 6.80
N LEU A 99 -1.27 -13.43 5.47
CA LEU A 99 0.01 -13.70 4.77
C LEU A 99 0.13 -12.97 3.42
N GLY A 100 -0.80 -12.07 3.08
CA GLY A 100 -0.68 -11.20 1.91
C GLY A 100 -1.33 -11.68 0.61
N CYS A 101 -2.12 -12.77 0.61
CA CYS A 101 -2.92 -13.13 -0.57
C CYS A 101 -3.93 -12.02 -0.94
N VAL A 102 -4.22 -11.82 -2.23
CA VAL A 102 -5.31 -10.93 -2.65
C VAL A 102 -6.66 -11.60 -2.37
N VAL A 103 -7.55 -10.91 -1.67
CA VAL A 103 -8.84 -11.43 -1.22
C VAL A 103 -9.95 -11.03 -2.20
N PRO A 104 -10.50 -11.96 -3.00
CA PRO A 104 -11.58 -11.66 -3.93
C PRO A 104 -12.90 -11.33 -3.21
N TRP A 105 -13.71 -10.47 -3.83
CA TRP A 105 -15.09 -10.24 -3.43
C TRP A 105 -15.98 -11.41 -3.86
N ASN A 106 -16.76 -11.96 -2.93
CA ASN A 106 -17.83 -12.91 -3.21
C ASN A 106 -19.19 -12.19 -3.09
N ALA A 107 -19.76 -11.86 -4.26
CA ALA A 107 -21.05 -11.19 -4.35
C ALA A 107 -22.24 -12.05 -3.88
N ALA A 108 -22.13 -13.38 -3.93
CA ALA A 108 -23.23 -14.26 -3.50
C ALA A 108 -23.44 -14.23 -1.97
N GLU A 109 -22.36 -14.06 -1.21
CA GLU A 109 -22.39 -14.02 0.25
C GLU A 109 -22.16 -12.62 0.84
N ASN A 110 -21.96 -11.61 -0.01
CA ASN A 110 -21.63 -10.23 0.38
C ASN A 110 -20.42 -10.14 1.33
N LYS A 111 -19.37 -10.92 1.04
CA LYS A 111 -18.15 -11.01 1.85
C LYS A 111 -16.91 -11.12 0.97
N PHE A 112 -15.77 -10.67 1.49
CA PHE A 112 -14.48 -11.03 0.92
C PHE A 112 -14.04 -12.38 1.49
N ILE A 113 -13.71 -13.34 0.64
CA ILE A 113 -13.33 -14.69 1.07
C ILE A 113 -11.96 -15.02 0.50
N CYS A 114 -10.97 -15.13 1.39
CA CYS A 114 -9.59 -15.41 1.01
C CYS A 114 -9.47 -16.86 0.53
N PRO A 115 -9.04 -17.12 -0.71
CA PRO A 115 -8.96 -18.47 -1.26
C PRO A 115 -7.83 -19.29 -0.63
N CYS A 116 -6.85 -18.63 0.00
CA CYS A 116 -5.68 -19.31 0.57
C CYS A 116 -6.02 -20.11 1.84
N HIS A 117 -6.70 -19.49 2.81
CA HIS A 117 -6.97 -20.10 4.12
C HIS A 117 -8.39 -19.81 4.65
N GLY A 118 -9.27 -19.25 3.81
CA GLY A 118 -10.67 -19.03 4.16
C GLY A 118 -10.93 -17.88 5.14
N SER A 119 -10.00 -16.93 5.29
CA SER A 119 -10.30 -15.67 6.01
C SER A 119 -11.46 -14.96 5.35
N GLN A 120 -12.47 -14.60 6.14
CA GLN A 120 -13.66 -13.91 5.69
C GLN A 120 -13.67 -12.49 6.26
N TYR A 121 -13.95 -11.53 5.40
CA TYR A 121 -14.16 -10.14 5.76
C TYR A 121 -15.55 -9.71 5.33
N SER A 122 -16.15 -8.83 6.10
CA SER A 122 -17.44 -8.20 5.79
C SER A 122 -17.35 -7.34 4.53
N ASN A 123 -18.50 -6.87 4.06
CA ASN A 123 -18.59 -5.88 2.98
C ASN A 123 -17.81 -4.58 3.25
N GLN A 124 -17.41 -4.27 4.49
CA GLN A 124 -16.58 -3.10 4.81
C GLN A 124 -15.11 -3.47 5.07
N GLY A 125 -14.70 -4.71 4.81
CA GLY A 125 -13.32 -5.17 5.06
C GLY A 125 -13.01 -5.54 6.51
N ARG A 126 -13.99 -5.41 7.43
CA ARG A 126 -13.84 -5.90 8.81
C ARG A 126 -13.71 -7.42 8.85
N VAL A 127 -12.75 -7.95 9.60
CA VAL A 127 -12.58 -9.40 9.79
C VAL A 127 -13.82 -10.02 10.48
N VAL A 128 -14.31 -11.12 9.93
CA VAL A 128 -15.48 -11.87 10.44
C VAL A 128 -15.07 -13.26 10.92
N ARG A 129 -14.19 -13.93 10.19
CA ARG A 129 -13.76 -15.30 10.49
C ARG A 129 -12.40 -15.60 9.87
N GLY A 130 -11.71 -16.61 10.42
CA GLY A 130 -10.52 -17.22 9.83
C GLY A 130 -9.24 -16.78 10.52
N PRO A 131 -8.07 -17.15 9.98
CA PRO A 131 -6.78 -16.90 10.62
C PRO A 131 -6.28 -15.45 10.51
N ALA A 132 -6.98 -14.58 9.78
CA ALA A 132 -6.62 -13.17 9.65
C ALA A 132 -6.70 -12.47 11.02
N PRO A 133 -5.60 -11.87 11.52
CA PRO A 133 -5.59 -11.23 12.83
C PRO A 133 -6.26 -9.85 12.83
N LEU A 134 -6.33 -9.18 11.68
CA LEU A 134 -6.77 -7.79 11.54
C LEU A 134 -7.73 -7.63 10.35
N SER A 135 -8.52 -6.55 10.37
CA SER A 135 -9.34 -6.12 9.24
C SER A 135 -8.48 -5.61 8.08
N LEU A 136 -9.06 -5.59 6.87
CA LEU A 136 -8.41 -5.00 5.70
C LEU A 136 -8.21 -3.49 5.92
N ALA A 137 -7.07 -2.97 5.47
CA ALA A 137 -6.76 -1.55 5.57
C ALA A 137 -7.66 -0.72 4.63
N LEU A 138 -7.97 0.50 5.04
CA LEU A 138 -8.73 1.46 4.25
C LEU A 138 -7.83 2.57 3.71
N ALA A 139 -8.26 3.17 2.61
CA ALA A 139 -7.75 4.44 2.10
C ALA A 139 -8.94 5.35 1.78
N HIS A 140 -8.82 6.66 1.94
CA HIS A 140 -9.81 7.58 1.40
C HIS A 140 -9.74 7.54 -0.12
N ALA A 141 -10.90 7.57 -0.77
CA ALA A 141 -11.03 7.63 -2.22
C ALA A 141 -11.67 8.97 -2.59
N ASP A 142 -10.86 9.86 -3.16
CA ASP A 142 -11.27 11.18 -3.61
C ASP A 142 -11.24 11.27 -5.14
N VAL A 143 -11.96 12.24 -5.69
CA VAL A 143 -11.96 12.51 -7.14
C VAL A 143 -11.38 13.90 -7.38
N GLU A 144 -10.17 13.95 -7.90
CA GLU A 144 -9.44 15.18 -8.25
C GLU A 144 -9.23 15.24 -9.76
N ASP A 145 -9.61 16.37 -10.39
CA ASP A 145 -9.54 16.55 -11.85
C ASP A 145 -10.18 15.39 -12.66
N GLY A 146 -11.21 14.75 -12.09
CA GLY A 146 -11.91 13.61 -12.69
C GLY A 146 -11.20 12.25 -12.53
N LYS A 147 -10.01 12.22 -11.91
CA LYS A 147 -9.24 11.01 -11.59
C LYS A 147 -9.53 10.56 -10.17
N VAL A 148 -9.53 9.25 -9.95
CA VAL A 148 -9.63 8.69 -8.60
C VAL A 148 -8.26 8.76 -7.92
N VAL A 149 -8.20 9.34 -6.73
CA VAL A 149 -6.99 9.49 -5.93
C VAL A 149 -7.19 8.82 -4.58
N PHE A 150 -6.23 7.99 -4.16
CA PHE A 150 -6.24 7.36 -2.85
C PHE A 150 -5.37 8.15 -1.87
N VAL A 151 -5.93 8.48 -0.71
CA VAL A 151 -5.23 9.15 0.40
C VAL A 151 -5.17 8.18 1.60
N PRO A 152 -4.06 8.12 2.36
CA PRO A 152 -3.97 7.28 3.55
C PRO A 152 -5.07 7.59 4.57
N TRP A 153 -5.76 6.55 5.07
CA TRP A 153 -6.73 6.68 6.15
C TRP A 153 -5.98 6.78 7.49
N VAL A 154 -6.00 7.97 8.11
CA VAL A 154 -5.25 8.27 9.35
C VAL A 154 -6.14 8.70 10.52
N GLU A 155 -7.45 8.68 10.33
CA GLU A 155 -8.42 8.98 11.38
C GLU A 155 -8.56 7.78 12.34
N ASP A 156 -8.66 8.06 13.65
CA ASP A 156 -8.82 7.09 14.75
C ASP A 156 -10.27 6.61 14.91
#